data_AF-A0A3B8T3Q0-F1
#
_entry.id   AF-A0A3B8T3Q0-F1
#
_cell.length_a   1.000
_cell.length_b   1.000
_cell.length_c   1.000
_cell.angle_alpha   90.00
_cell.angle_beta   90.00
_cell.angle_gamma   90.00
#
_symmetry.space_group_name_H-M   'P 1'
#
loop_
_entity.id
_entity.type
_entity.pdbx_description
1 polymer ?
#
loop_
_entity_poly.entity_id
_entity_poly.type
_entity_poly.pdbx_seq_one_letter_code
_entity_poly.pdbx_strand_id
1 'polypeptide(L)' 'NCFIDEDVIIKFANKLQDTRMHIIHGRHDFVCPVEQAWQLSHHCPHASLRVLEKSGHLADEPLMIDALIAATIAFNQ' A
#
# COMPACT_ATOMS: atom_id res chain seq x y z
N ASN A 1 17.41 19.38 11.59
CA ASN A 1 16.24 18.48 11.70
C ASN A 1 15.38 18.62 10.47
N CYS A 2 15.55 17.73 9.49
CA CYS A 2 14.80 17.75 8.23
C CYS A 2 14.05 16.43 7.94
N PHE A 3 14.26 15.38 8.76
CA PHE A 3 13.66 14.07 8.59
C PHE A 3 12.95 13.63 9.87
N ILE A 4 11.95 12.76 9.72
CA ILE A 4 11.28 12.07 10.82
C ILE A 4 12.13 10.89 11.31
N ASP A 5 11.87 10.43 12.53
CA ASP A 5 12.55 9.26 13.07
C ASP A 5 12.16 7.97 12.32
N GLU A 6 13.02 6.96 12.42
CA GLU A 6 12.77 5.64 11.82
C GLU A 6 11.48 4.99 12.35
N ASP A 7 10.79 4.30 11.44
CA ASP A 7 9.56 3.53 11.67
C ASP A 7 8.38 4.32 12.26
N VAL A 8 8.43 5.66 12.28
CA VAL A 8 7.38 6.50 12.86
C VAL A 8 6.00 6.17 12.27
N ILE A 9 5.93 5.88 10.97
CA ILE A 9 4.66 5.51 10.31
C ILE A 9 4.07 4.24 10.93
N ILE A 10 4.88 3.18 11.07
CA ILE A 10 4.43 1.89 11.62
C ILE A 10 4.12 2.01 13.12
N LYS A 11 4.93 2.76 13.87
CA LYS A 11 4.70 3.03 15.31
C LYS A 11 3.34 3.69 15.58
N PHE A 12 2.83 4.47 14.64
CA PHE A 12 1.54 5.16 14.75
C PHE A 12 0.45 4.61 13.81
N ALA A 13 0.65 3.43 13.21
CA ALA A 13 -0.31 2.80 12.31
C ALA A 13 -1.66 2.50 13.00
N ASN A 14 -1.67 2.34 14.33
CA ASN A 14 -2.91 2.20 15.11
C ASN A 14 -3.89 3.36 14.93
N LYS A 15 -3.41 4.57 14.58
CA LYS A 15 -4.28 5.72 14.27
C LYS A 15 -5.11 5.53 13.00
N LEU A 16 -4.75 4.55 12.17
CA LEU A 16 -5.43 4.23 10.92
C LEU A 16 -6.48 3.10 11.09
N GLN A 17 -6.71 2.59 12.30
CA GLN A 17 -7.59 1.42 12.53
C GLN A 17 -9.02 1.59 12.01
N ASP A 18 -9.55 2.82 12.05
CA ASP A 18 -10.90 3.13 11.56
C ASP A 18 -10.91 3.66 10.12
N THR A 19 -9.74 3.73 9.46
CA THR A 19 -9.62 4.23 8.09
C THR A 19 -9.74 3.10 7.10
N ARG A 20 -10.79 3.13 6.28
CA ARG A 20 -10.93 2.17 5.18
C ARG A 20 -9.73 2.29 4.23
N MET A 21 -9.04 1.18 3.97
CA MET A 21 -7.75 1.18 3.27
C MET A 21 -7.61 0.01 2.28
N HIS A 22 -7.09 0.32 1.09
CA HIS A 22 -6.59 -0.65 0.12
C HIS A 22 -5.11 -0.36 -0.15
N ILE A 23 -4.26 -1.38 -0.05
CA ILE A 23 -2.82 -1.32 -0.29
C ILE A 23 -2.53 -2.10 -1.57
N ILE A 24 -2.03 -1.43 -2.61
CA ILE A 24 -1.70 -2.03 -3.90
C ILE A 24 -0.21 -1.81 -4.13
N HIS A 25 0.53 -2.88 -4.43
CA HIS A 25 1.98 -2.81 -4.59
C HIS A 25 2.49 -3.72 -5.71
N GLY A 26 3.45 -3.28 -6.50
CA GLY A 26 4.10 -4.13 -7.51
C GLY A 26 5.12 -5.07 -6.90
N ARG A 27 5.10 -6.35 -7.29
CA ARG A 27 6.07 -7.36 -6.81
C ARG A 27 7.52 -6.96 -7.12
N HIS A 28 7.74 -6.28 -8.23
CA HIS A 28 9.06 -5.90 -8.74
C HIS A 28 9.35 -4.39 -8.54
N ASP A 29 8.77 -3.77 -7.52
CA ASP A 29 9.11 -2.40 -7.15
C ASP A 29 10.50 -2.35 -6.49
N PHE A 30 11.48 -1.81 -7.22
CA PHE A 30 12.86 -1.63 -6.76
C PHE A 30 13.10 -0.27 -6.07
N VAL A 31 12.14 0.65 -6.13
CA VAL A 31 12.21 1.95 -5.46
C VAL A 31 11.71 1.80 -4.02
N CYS A 32 10.58 1.13 -3.85
CA CYS A 32 9.96 0.82 -2.57
C CYS A 32 9.74 -0.70 -2.48
N PRO A 33 10.59 -1.44 -1.74
CA PRO A 33 10.44 -2.88 -1.61
C PRO A 33 9.07 -3.30 -1.08
N VAL A 34 8.49 -4.37 -1.65
CA VAL A 34 7.16 -4.89 -1.30
C VAL A 34 6.99 -5.25 0.19
N GLU A 35 8.10 -5.53 0.88
CA GLU A 35 8.13 -5.75 2.34
C GLU A 35 7.46 -4.60 3.10
N GLN A 36 7.62 -3.35 2.65
CA GLN A 36 7.02 -2.19 3.32
C GLN A 36 5.48 -2.23 3.27
N ALA A 37 4.89 -2.65 2.14
CA ALA A 37 3.45 -2.82 2.00
C ALA A 37 2.93 -3.96 2.88
N TRP A 38 3.70 -5.06 2.97
CA TRP A 38 3.38 -6.20 3.84
C TRP A 38 3.46 -5.84 5.33
N GLN A 39 4.46 -5.06 5.74
CA GLN A 39 4.60 -4.55 7.10
C GLN A 39 3.43 -3.64 7.48
N LEU A 40 3.01 -2.73 6.59
CA LEU A 40 1.86 -1.88 6.82
C LEU A 40 0.57 -2.70 6.96
N SER A 41 0.35 -3.70 6.09
CA SER A 41 -0.84 -4.55 6.19
C SER A 41 -0.88 -5.38 7.47
N HIS A 42 0.29 -5.76 8.02
CA HIS A 42 0.36 -6.44 9.32
C HIS A 42 -0.08 -5.55 10.48
N HIS A 43 0.21 -4.25 10.41
CA HIS A 43 -0.20 -3.27 11.43
C HIS A 43 -1.61 -2.71 11.20
N CYS A 44 -2.12 -2.81 9.97
CA CYS A 44 -3.47 -2.44 9.56
C CYS A 44 -4.21 -3.67 9.00
N PRO A 45 -4.58 -4.67 9.83
CA PRO A 45 -5.13 -5.94 9.34
C PRO A 45 -6.50 -5.82 8.66
N HIS A 46 -7.19 -4.70 8.84
CA HIS A 46 -8.44 -4.36 8.13
C HIS A 46 -8.19 -3.88 6.69
N ALA A 47 -6.95 -3.51 6.35
CA ALA A 47 -6.59 -3.07 5.01
C ALA A 47 -6.47 -4.28 4.07
N SER A 48 -6.98 -4.14 2.85
CA SER A 48 -6.80 -5.15 1.81
C SER A 48 -5.46 -4.95 1.11
N LEU A 49 -4.56 -5.94 1.18
CA LEU A 49 -3.29 -5.95 0.45
C LEU A 49 -3.43 -6.72 -0.87
N ARG A 50 -3.07 -6.09 -1.99
CA ARG A 50 -2.96 -6.70 -3.32
C ARG A 50 -1.55 -6.49 -3.88
N VAL A 51 -0.79 -7.57 -3.97
CA VAL A 51 0.53 -7.56 -4.64
C VAL A 51 0.38 -7.97 -6.10
N LEU A 52 0.88 -7.14 -7.01
CA LEU A 52 0.78 -7.35 -8.45
C LEU A 52 2.05 -8.03 -8.97
N GLU A 53 1.94 -9.32 -9.28
CA GLU A 53 3.09 -10.17 -9.64
C GLU A 53 3.86 -9.72 -10.88
N LYS A 54 3.27 -8.93 -11.78
CA LYS A 54 3.91 -8.43 -13.01
C LYS A 54 3.93 -6.90 -13.10
N SER A 55 4.03 -6.22 -11.95
CA SER A 55 4.12 -4.75 -11.85
C SER A 55 5.35 -4.35 -11.01
N GLY A 56 5.90 -3.19 -11.30
CA GLY A 56 6.90 -2.48 -10.51
C GLY A 56 6.31 -1.28 -9.76
N HIS A 57 7.01 -0.16 -9.81
CA HIS A 57 6.71 1.04 -9.00
C HIS A 57 5.64 1.95 -9.62
N LEU A 58 5.58 2.00 -10.95
CA LEU A 58 4.92 3.10 -11.64
C LEU A 58 3.40 2.93 -11.65
N ALA A 59 2.69 4.01 -11.33
CA ALA A 59 1.23 4.03 -11.28
C ALA A 59 0.57 3.82 -12.65
N ASP A 60 1.29 4.07 -13.74
CA ASP A 60 0.81 3.96 -15.13
C ASP A 60 1.05 2.59 -15.77
N GLU A 61 1.53 1.60 -15.02
CA GLU A 61 1.60 0.23 -15.50
C GLU A 61 0.19 -0.36 -15.67
N PRO A 62 -0.07 -1.16 -16.72
CA PRO A 62 -1.42 -1.64 -17.01
C PRO A 62 -2.12 -2.37 -15.86
N LEU A 63 -1.39 -3.21 -15.12
CA LEU A 63 -1.94 -3.93 -13.96
C LEU A 63 -2.14 -3.03 -12.74
N MET A 64 -1.30 -2.01 -12.57
CA MET A 64 -1.42 -1.04 -11.50
C MET A 64 -2.66 -0.16 -11.73
N ILE A 65 -2.84 0.34 -12.96
CA ILE A 65 -4.05 1.08 -13.36
C ILE A 65 -5.31 0.26 -13.08
N ASP A 66 -5.36 -1.00 -13.54
CA ASP A 66 -6.51 -1.89 -13.30
C ASP A 66 -6.81 -2.04 -11.80
N ALA A 67 -5.78 -2.29 -10.99
CA ALA A 67 -5.93 -2.45 -9.56
C ALA A 67 -6.40 -1.16 -8.87
N LEU A 68 -5.88 0.00 -9.26
CA LEU A 68 -6.27 1.31 -8.73
C LEU A 68 -7.72 1.65 -9.09
N ILE A 69 -8.14 1.40 -10.32
CA ILE A 69 -9.54 1.57 -10.76
C ILE A 69 -10.45 0.67 -9.94
N ALA A 70 -10.13 -0.62 -9.82
CA ALA A 70 -10.92 -1.58 -9.06
C ALA A 70 -11.07 -1.17 -7.58
N ALA A 71 -9.99 -0.71 -6.94
CA ALA A 71 -10.03 -0.23 -5.57
C ALA A 71 -10.89 1.05 -5.43
N THR A 72 -10.78 1.98 -6.38
CA THR A 72 -11.57 3.21 -6.39
C THR A 72 -13.07 2.91 -6.56
N ILE A 73 -13.43 1.99 -7.44
CA ILE A 73 -14.81 1.53 -7.59
C ILE A 73 -15.31 0.89 -6.30
N ALA A 74 -14.51 0.00 -5.68
CA ALA A 74 -14.88 -0.65 -4.43
C ALA A 74 -15.09 0.34 -3.28
N PHE A 75 -14.37 1.46 -3.24
CA PHE A 75 -14.55 2.51 -2.23
C PHE A 75 -15.88 3.26 -2.34
N ASN A 76 -16.44 3.36 -3.55
CA ASN A 76 -17.69 4.07 -3.82
C ASN A 76 -18.95 3.19 -3.67
N GLN A 77 -18.77 1.94 -3.24
CA GLN A 77 -19.84 1.01 -2.87
C GLN A 77 -19.92 0.91 -1.34
#